data_AF-A0A8C6TXU6-F1
#
_entry.id   AF-A0A8C6TXU6-F1
#
_cell.length_a   1.000
_cell.length_b   1.000
_cell.length_c   1.000
_cell.angle_alpha   90.00
_cell.angle_beta   90.00
_cell.angle_gamma   90.00
#
_symmetry.space_group_name_H-M   'P 1'
#
loop_
_entity.id
_entity.type
_entity.pdbx_description
1 polymer ?
#
loop_
_entity_poly.entity_id
_entity_poly.type
_entity_poly.pdbx_seq_one_letter_code
_entity_poly.pdbx_strand_id
1 'polypeptide(L)'
;QRYMYISTYGKEKINTNIGDPHGVLVLIFLEAPAHLWPQSSDFRHGLSLMSSSLCAGVVLGDSQTQTALWLTHSTPKFPEKRDQHNFWPKTGEANGQTFMCVTLQFSDLENIVAHTFESNIPDDFPQEIKDAALNNGQAPDQNPLVQSLKVGNKQLKLVAKVTAGDLYVQLSRIFKSDMAAQTWGRQTRKDKSYCEPNQHQVKSVIEVKTDLDKWTWCSDHSKWAVTTDNNIHWTCIADMNRAETQYERPGGALCIQDQDVKASRLPIGQSRQN
;
A
#
# COMPACT_ATOMS: atom_id res chain seq x y z
N GLN A 1 5.17 -18.93 -7.36
CA GLN A 1 4.47 -17.63 -7.49
C GLN A 1 5.27 -16.78 -8.46
N ARG A 2 4.62 -15.86 -9.20
CA ARG A 2 5.26 -14.92 -10.14
C ARG A 2 4.70 -13.53 -9.84
N TYR A 3 5.45 -12.47 -10.12
CA TYR A 3 4.99 -11.11 -9.84
C TYR A 3 5.45 -10.13 -10.92
N MET A 4 4.75 -9.00 -11.03
CA MET A 4 5.21 -7.85 -11.80
C MET A 4 5.88 -6.90 -10.83
N TYR A 5 7.05 -6.44 -11.21
CA TYR A 5 7.75 -5.39 -10.50
C TYR A 5 7.71 -4.11 -11.34
N ILE A 6 7.31 -3.00 -10.72
CA ILE A 6 7.29 -1.69 -11.36
C ILE A 6 8.11 -0.77 -10.46
N SER A 7 9.15 -0.19 -11.03
CA SER A 7 10.03 0.77 -10.36
C SER A 7 10.10 2.05 -11.17
N THR A 8 10.84 3.04 -10.65
CA THR A 8 11.19 4.26 -11.39
C THR A 8 12.02 3.98 -12.65
N TYR A 9 12.64 2.80 -12.75
CA TYR A 9 13.48 2.39 -13.89
C TYR A 9 12.72 1.58 -14.95
N GLY A 10 11.48 1.18 -14.67
CA GLY A 10 10.65 0.44 -15.62
C GLY A 10 9.85 -0.69 -14.99
N LYS A 11 9.25 -1.51 -15.86
CA LYS A 11 8.38 -2.63 -15.53
C LYS A 11 9.01 -3.95 -15.96
N GLU A 12 9.01 -4.91 -15.06
CA GLU A 12 9.58 -6.24 -15.29
C GLU A 12 8.61 -7.35 -14.85
N LYS A 13 8.67 -8.48 -15.54
CA LYS A 13 8.01 -9.72 -15.10
C LYS A 13 9.03 -10.58 -14.40
N ILE A 14 8.78 -10.87 -13.13
CA ILE A 14 9.65 -11.72 -12.34
C ILE A 14 9.01 -13.10 -12.22
N ASN A 15 9.73 -14.11 -12.71
CA ASN A 15 9.29 -15.50 -12.71
C ASN A 15 9.73 -16.29 -11.48
N THR A 16 10.46 -15.66 -10.56
CA THR A 16 10.84 -16.24 -9.27
C THR A 16 9.76 -16.00 -8.22
N ASN A 17 9.84 -16.76 -7.12
CA ASN A 17 8.92 -16.63 -6.00
C ASN A 17 9.10 -15.25 -5.33
N ILE A 18 8.02 -14.62 -4.86
CA ILE A 18 8.11 -13.34 -4.13
C ILE A 18 8.80 -13.50 -2.75
N GLY A 19 8.76 -14.70 -2.18
CA GLY A 19 9.53 -15.09 -1.00
C GLY A 19 10.92 -15.66 -1.33
N ASP A 20 11.42 -15.49 -2.55
CA ASP A 20 12.79 -15.87 -2.92
C ASP A 20 13.79 -15.07 -2.04
N PRO A 21 14.74 -15.74 -1.35
CA PRO A 21 15.82 -15.12 -0.59
C PRO A 21 16.59 -14.01 -1.30
N HIS A 22 16.64 -14.04 -2.63
CA HIS A 22 17.31 -13.05 -3.49
C HIS A 22 16.32 -12.17 -4.26
N GLY A 23 15.03 -12.25 -3.92
CA GLY A 23 13.97 -11.47 -4.54
C GLY A 23 13.86 -10.06 -3.96
N VAL A 24 13.35 -9.12 -4.77
CA VAL A 24 13.25 -7.69 -4.44
C VAL A 24 12.65 -7.43 -3.05
N LEU A 25 11.58 -8.15 -2.68
CA LEU A 25 10.91 -7.93 -1.41
C LEU A 25 11.78 -8.35 -0.22
N VAL A 26 12.45 -9.50 -0.31
CA VAL A 26 13.35 -9.97 0.75
C VAL A 26 14.57 -9.06 0.85
N LEU A 27 15.15 -8.65 -0.28
CA LEU A 27 16.27 -7.69 -0.29
C LEU A 27 15.86 -6.34 0.31
N ILE A 28 14.66 -5.83 0.04
CA ILE A 28 14.16 -4.61 0.69
C ILE A 28 14.09 -4.76 2.21
N PHE A 29 13.67 -5.93 2.71
CA PHE A 29 13.50 -6.13 4.16
C PHE A 29 14.78 -6.52 4.91
N LEU A 30 15.70 -7.20 4.23
CA LEU A 30 16.94 -7.67 4.83
C LEU A 30 18.13 -6.76 4.50
N GLU A 31 18.08 -6.04 3.38
CA GLU A 31 19.18 -5.24 2.82
C GLU A 31 18.86 -3.75 2.66
N ALA A 32 17.74 -3.23 3.17
CA ALA A 32 17.59 -1.77 3.31
C ALA A 32 18.47 -1.25 4.47
N PRO A 33 19.48 -0.38 4.25
CA PRO A 33 20.28 -0.13 3.05
C PRO A 33 21.69 -0.78 3.12
N ALA A 34 22.05 -1.53 2.08
CA ALA A 34 23.38 -2.10 1.82
C ALA A 34 24.35 -1.13 1.11
N HIS A 35 24.08 0.18 1.07
CA HIS A 35 24.99 1.19 0.49
C HIS A 35 26.09 1.67 1.46
N LEU A 36 26.35 0.95 2.56
CA LEU A 36 27.28 1.33 3.65
C LEU A 36 28.40 0.31 3.96
N TRP A 37 28.68 -0.65 3.09
CA TRP A 37 29.91 -1.46 3.25
C TRP A 37 31.05 -0.91 2.39
N PRO A 38 32.13 -0.47 3.06
CA PRO A 38 33.23 -1.40 3.25
C PRO A 38 33.65 -1.58 4.73
N GLN A 39 33.93 -2.83 5.07
CA GLN A 39 34.82 -3.30 6.15
C GLN A 39 34.96 -2.40 7.39
N SER A 40 34.10 -2.61 8.38
CA SER A 40 34.54 -2.73 9.78
C SER A 40 33.35 -3.09 10.66
N SER A 41 33.65 -3.81 11.72
CA SER A 41 32.78 -4.57 12.60
C SER A 41 32.02 -3.72 13.63
N ASP A 42 31.51 -2.55 13.26
CA ASP A 42 30.79 -1.68 14.19
C ASP A 42 29.83 -0.73 13.46
N PHE A 43 28.59 -1.14 13.17
CA PHE A 43 27.52 -0.18 12.85
C PHE A 43 26.13 -0.64 13.29
N ARG A 44 25.60 0.09 14.28
CA ARG A 44 24.27 -0.03 14.87
C ARG A 44 23.21 0.49 13.89
N HIS A 45 22.31 -0.38 13.46
CA HIS A 45 21.15 -0.03 12.63
C HIS A 45 19.88 -0.39 13.41
N GLY A 46 19.12 0.62 13.81
CA GLY A 46 17.78 0.42 14.35
C GLY A 46 16.79 0.17 13.22
N LEU A 47 16.08 -0.95 13.28
CA LEU A 47 14.94 -1.21 12.39
C LEU A 47 13.70 -1.26 13.28
N SER A 48 12.71 -0.42 13.03
CA SER A 48 11.40 -0.55 13.67
C SER A 48 10.37 -0.87 12.61
N LEU A 49 9.75 -2.05 12.69
CA LEU A 49 8.62 -2.42 11.85
C LEU A 49 7.37 -1.76 12.42
N MET A 50 6.67 -0.96 11.61
CA MET A 50 5.41 -0.30 12.01
C MET A 50 4.30 -0.49 10.97
N SER A 51 3.14 -0.96 11.40
CA SER A 51 1.88 -1.18 10.70
C SER A 51 0.83 -0.11 10.97
N SER A 52 0.47 0.72 9.99
CA SER A 52 -0.41 1.87 10.26
C SER A 52 -1.87 1.53 10.56
N SER A 53 -2.45 2.29 11.50
CA SER A 53 -3.87 2.26 11.89
C SER A 53 -4.80 2.78 10.78
N LEU A 54 -4.24 3.56 9.86
CA LEU A 54 -4.90 4.19 8.71
C LEU A 54 -4.45 3.56 7.38
N CYS A 55 -3.33 2.85 7.33
CA CYS A 55 -2.89 2.10 6.15
C CYS A 55 -2.00 0.93 6.58
N ALA A 56 -2.46 -0.31 6.48
CA ALA A 56 -1.60 -1.47 6.75
C ALA A 56 -0.28 -1.42 5.95
N GLY A 57 0.85 -1.64 6.63
CA GLY A 57 2.16 -1.59 6.01
C GLY A 57 3.33 -1.86 6.95
N VAL A 58 4.54 -1.58 6.47
CA VAL A 58 5.80 -1.66 7.21
C VAL A 58 6.60 -0.41 6.94
N VAL A 59 7.09 0.24 7.99
CA VAL A 59 8.10 1.31 7.90
C VAL A 59 9.48 0.72 8.25
N LEU A 60 10.54 1.16 7.58
CA LEU A 60 11.95 0.87 7.88
C LEU A 60 12.70 2.21 7.88
N GLY A 61 13.27 2.63 9.01
CA GLY A 61 13.98 3.91 9.11
C GLY A 61 15.49 3.77 8.92
N ASP A 62 16.11 4.80 8.34
CA ASP A 62 17.56 4.99 8.27
C ASP A 62 17.92 6.36 8.87
N SER A 63 18.50 6.32 10.08
CA SER A 63 18.87 7.52 10.82
C SER A 63 20.03 8.29 10.20
N GLN A 64 20.88 7.65 9.38
CA GLN A 64 22.00 8.34 8.74
C GLN A 64 21.53 9.26 7.61
N THR A 65 20.58 8.78 6.82
CA THR A 65 20.02 9.54 5.69
C THR A 65 18.79 10.36 6.06
N GLN A 66 18.26 10.19 7.28
CA GLN A 66 17.01 10.79 7.75
C GLN A 66 15.82 10.42 6.85
N THR A 67 15.82 9.18 6.35
CA THR A 67 14.80 8.66 5.44
C THR A 67 14.17 7.39 5.98
N ALA A 68 12.94 7.12 5.56
CA ALA A 68 12.26 5.87 5.82
C ALA A 68 11.73 5.24 4.54
N LEU A 69 11.82 3.93 4.46
CA LEU A 69 11.10 3.14 3.48
C LEU A 69 9.74 2.76 4.07
N TRP A 70 8.66 3.13 3.39
CA TRP A 70 7.31 2.72 3.73
C TRP A 70 6.74 1.78 2.67
N LEU A 71 6.34 0.59 3.11
CA LEU A 71 5.78 -0.46 2.29
C LEU A 71 4.34 -0.77 2.72
N THR A 72 3.36 -0.37 1.91
CA THR A 72 1.98 -0.82 2.09
C THR A 72 1.71 -2.11 1.32
N HIS A 73 0.86 -2.98 1.88
CA HIS A 73 0.55 -4.26 1.28
C HIS A 73 -0.83 -4.80 1.66
N SER A 74 -1.33 -5.79 0.90
CA SER A 74 -2.59 -6.47 1.17
C SER A 74 -2.45 -7.84 1.83
N THR A 75 -1.22 -8.34 1.98
CA THR A 75 -0.91 -9.69 2.50
C THR A 75 -1.17 -9.81 4.00
N PRO A 76 -2.11 -10.67 4.46
CA PRO A 76 -2.36 -10.87 5.88
C PRO A 76 -1.15 -11.52 6.58
N LYS A 77 -0.85 -11.11 7.82
CA LYS A 77 0.26 -11.62 8.64
C LYS A 77 1.65 -11.47 7.99
N PHE A 78 1.81 -10.45 7.17
CA PHE A 78 3.10 -10.11 6.58
C PHE A 78 3.82 -9.04 7.42
N PRO A 79 5.15 -9.13 7.58
CA PRO A 79 5.99 -10.30 7.27
C PRO A 79 5.69 -11.47 8.22
N GLU A 80 5.99 -12.72 7.83
CA GLU A 80 5.82 -13.86 8.76
C GLU A 80 6.90 -13.82 9.85
N LYS A 81 8.17 -13.68 9.44
CA LYS A 81 9.32 -13.46 10.31
C LYS A 81 10.35 -12.57 9.61
N ARG A 82 11.19 -11.88 10.38
CA ARG A 82 12.40 -11.23 9.88
C ARG A 82 13.52 -12.26 9.68
N ASP A 83 13.29 -13.21 8.79
CA ASP A 83 14.23 -14.27 8.44
C ASP A 83 14.14 -14.57 6.94
N GLN A 84 15.29 -14.69 6.27
CA GLN A 84 15.37 -14.84 4.82
C GLN A 84 14.62 -16.06 4.27
N HIS A 85 14.49 -17.12 5.07
CA HIS A 85 13.87 -18.37 4.65
C HIS A 85 12.41 -18.48 5.11
N ASN A 86 11.99 -17.69 6.09
CA ASN A 86 10.64 -17.69 6.67
C ASN A 86 9.96 -16.32 6.58
N PHE A 87 10.34 -15.52 5.58
CA PHE A 87 9.87 -14.15 5.40
C PHE A 87 8.42 -14.08 4.90
N TRP A 88 8.11 -14.90 3.91
CA TRP A 88 6.85 -14.87 3.18
C TRP A 88 5.76 -15.70 3.87
N PRO A 89 4.60 -15.12 4.22
CA PRO A 89 3.56 -15.85 4.92
C PRO A 89 2.77 -16.79 4.02
N LYS A 90 2.42 -17.98 4.54
CA LYS A 90 1.52 -18.93 3.84
C LYS A 90 0.17 -18.33 3.42
N THR A 91 -0.32 -17.33 4.17
CA THR A 91 -1.55 -16.58 3.86
C THR A 91 -1.45 -15.75 2.57
N GLY A 92 -0.23 -15.45 2.10
CA GLY A 92 0.04 -14.73 0.87
C GLY A 92 0.08 -15.61 -0.39
N GLU A 93 0.05 -16.93 -0.26
CA GLU A 93 0.34 -17.82 -1.39
C GLU A 93 -0.85 -18.08 -2.33
N ALA A 94 -2.08 -18.01 -1.80
CA ALA A 94 -3.27 -18.48 -2.50
C ALA A 94 -3.95 -17.42 -3.38
N ASN A 95 -3.69 -16.13 -3.16
CA ASN A 95 -4.41 -15.04 -3.82
C ASN A 95 -3.45 -13.97 -4.31
N GLY A 96 -3.86 -13.23 -5.34
CA GLY A 96 -3.19 -12.00 -5.75
C GLY A 96 -3.06 -11.03 -4.58
N GLN A 97 -1.92 -10.34 -4.53
CA GLN A 97 -1.60 -9.33 -3.53
C GLN A 97 -0.97 -8.13 -4.22
N THR A 98 -1.03 -6.97 -3.57
CA THR A 98 -0.33 -5.77 -3.99
C THR A 98 0.61 -5.31 -2.91
N PHE A 99 1.76 -4.80 -3.35
CA PHE A 99 2.74 -4.11 -2.54
C PHE A 99 3.05 -2.78 -3.22
N MET A 100 3.25 -1.74 -2.42
CA MET A 100 3.76 -0.45 -2.90
C MET A 100 4.76 0.07 -1.88
N CYS A 101 5.97 0.34 -2.38
CA CYS A 101 7.13 0.75 -1.59
C CYS A 101 7.53 2.17 -1.99
N VAL A 102 7.70 3.06 -1.01
CA VAL A 102 8.16 4.44 -1.23
C VAL A 102 9.21 4.82 -0.20
N THR A 103 10.21 5.58 -0.62
CA THR A 103 11.16 6.22 0.30
C THR A 103 10.68 7.63 0.60
N LEU A 104 10.59 7.97 1.88
CA LEU A 104 10.09 9.23 2.43
C LEU A 104 11.14 9.86 3.34
N GLN A 105 11.10 11.18 3.50
CA GLN A 105 11.87 11.83 4.57
C GLN A 105 11.15 11.60 5.91
N PHE A 106 11.88 11.64 7.03
CA PHE A 106 11.21 11.54 8.34
C PHE A 106 10.15 12.62 8.58
N SER A 107 10.36 13.84 8.06
CA SER A 107 9.36 14.91 8.10
C SER A 107 8.06 14.58 7.37
N ASP A 108 8.08 13.65 6.40
CA ASP A 108 6.87 13.23 5.69
C ASP A 108 6.03 12.23 6.51
N LEU A 109 6.60 11.65 7.58
CA LEU A 109 5.97 10.62 8.40
C LEU A 109 5.06 11.16 9.49
N GLU A 110 5.07 12.46 9.77
CA GLU A 110 4.27 13.08 10.85
C GLU A 110 2.77 12.74 10.75
N ASN A 111 2.27 12.54 9.53
CA ASN A 111 0.87 12.20 9.24
C ASN A 111 0.64 10.70 8.97
N ILE A 112 1.68 9.87 9.07
CA ILE A 112 1.60 8.42 8.93
C ILE A 112 1.55 7.81 10.33
N VAL A 113 0.34 7.51 10.80
CA VAL A 113 0.13 6.88 12.11
C VAL A 113 0.46 5.39 12.02
N ALA A 114 1.61 4.95 12.52
CA ALA A 114 2.13 3.60 12.35
C ALA A 114 2.11 2.79 13.66
N HIS A 115 1.36 1.69 13.77
CA HIS A 115 1.44 0.76 14.92
C HIS A 115 2.63 -0.19 14.78
N THR A 116 3.61 -0.09 15.66
CA THR A 116 4.77 -0.99 15.72
C THR A 116 4.38 -2.48 15.67
N PHE A 117 4.84 -3.21 14.64
CA PHE A 117 4.83 -4.68 14.57
C PHE A 117 5.94 -5.27 15.45
N GLU A 118 7.08 -4.57 15.61
CA GLU A 118 8.11 -4.88 16.59
C GLU A 118 8.36 -3.68 17.50
N SER A 119 8.23 -3.89 18.81
CA SER A 119 8.39 -2.87 19.86
C SER A 119 9.85 -2.47 20.15
N ASN A 120 10.81 -3.01 19.41
CA ASN A 120 12.23 -2.72 19.60
C ASN A 120 12.65 -1.50 18.77
N ILE A 121 12.16 -0.32 19.15
CA ILE A 121 12.73 0.95 18.67
C ILE A 121 13.93 1.25 19.57
N PRO A 122 15.16 1.32 19.03
CA PRO A 122 16.30 1.71 19.86
C PRO A 122 16.13 3.09 20.50
N ASP A 123 16.63 3.25 21.72
CA ASP A 123 16.52 4.51 22.47
C ASP A 123 17.24 5.68 21.78
N ASP A 124 18.11 5.43 20.81
CA ASP A 124 18.83 6.43 20.02
C ASP A 124 18.17 6.76 18.68
N PHE A 125 17.02 6.16 18.36
CA PHE A 125 16.31 6.44 17.11
C PHE A 125 15.68 7.85 17.10
N PRO A 126 15.56 8.50 15.92
CA PRO A 126 14.97 9.84 15.79
C PRO A 126 13.59 9.94 16.43
N GLN A 127 13.31 11.07 17.08
CA GLN A 127 12.09 11.24 17.85
C GLN A 127 10.85 11.20 16.96
N GLU A 128 10.95 11.67 15.72
CA GLU A 128 9.89 11.66 14.72
C GLU A 128 9.43 10.23 14.40
N ILE A 129 10.36 9.26 14.35
CA ILE A 129 10.02 7.85 14.14
C ILE A 129 9.37 7.27 15.40
N LYS A 130 9.94 7.56 16.57
CA LYS A 130 9.36 7.13 17.84
C LYS A 130 7.95 7.69 18.00
N ASP A 131 7.73 8.95 17.66
CA ASP A 131 6.45 9.63 17.72
C ASP A 131 5.48 9.04 16.70
N ALA A 132 5.90 8.74 15.47
CA ALA A 132 5.06 8.04 14.49
C ALA A 132 4.66 6.62 14.94
N ALA A 133 5.54 5.94 15.70
CA ALA A 133 5.32 4.60 16.26
C ALA A 133 4.41 4.57 17.48
N LEU A 134 4.65 5.54 18.37
CA LEU A 134 4.06 5.67 19.69
C LEU A 134 2.84 6.58 19.65
N ASN A 135 2.57 7.22 18.51
CA ASN A 135 1.34 7.95 18.28
C ASN A 135 0.17 6.97 18.36
N ASN A 136 -0.38 6.89 19.57
CA ASN A 136 -1.79 6.61 19.83
C ASN A 136 -2.67 7.81 19.41
N GLY A 137 -2.17 8.66 18.51
CA GLY A 137 -2.63 10.01 18.25
C GLY A 137 -4.11 10.06 17.88
N GLN A 138 -4.78 11.10 18.38
CA GLN A 138 -6.15 11.42 18.02
C GLN A 138 -6.31 11.42 16.51
N ALA A 139 -7.44 10.88 16.04
CA ALA A 139 -7.80 10.92 14.64
C ALA A 139 -7.70 12.38 14.16
N PRO A 140 -7.02 12.66 13.03
CA PRO A 140 -6.89 14.01 12.52
C PRO A 140 -8.27 14.68 12.39
N ASP A 141 -8.35 15.96 12.74
CA ASP A 141 -9.61 16.74 12.69
C ASP A 141 -10.19 16.83 11.26
N GLN A 142 -9.36 16.62 10.25
CA GLN A 142 -9.74 16.62 8.84
C GLN A 142 -10.11 15.23 8.34
N ASN A 143 -11.24 15.14 7.64
CA ASN A 143 -11.71 13.91 7.04
C ASN A 143 -12.23 14.10 5.60
N PRO A 144 -11.63 13.42 4.60
CA PRO A 144 -10.40 12.64 4.71
C PRO A 144 -9.19 13.54 4.98
N LEU A 145 -8.20 13.03 5.72
CA LEU A 145 -6.88 13.64 5.74
C LEU A 145 -6.22 13.31 4.38
N VAL A 146 -5.72 14.35 3.70
CA VAL A 146 -5.02 14.21 2.42
C VAL A 146 -3.67 14.89 2.50
N GLN A 147 -2.60 14.11 2.50
CA GLN A 147 -1.23 14.61 2.43
C GLN A 147 -0.70 14.40 1.01
N SER A 148 -0.21 15.47 0.39
CA SER A 148 0.44 15.40 -0.93
C SER A 148 1.94 15.27 -0.74
N LEU A 149 2.53 14.28 -1.39
CA LEU A 149 3.94 13.94 -1.29
C LEU A 149 4.57 13.94 -2.69
N LYS A 150 5.87 14.18 -2.76
CA LYS A 150 6.63 14.08 -4.01
C LYS A 150 7.86 13.23 -3.77
N VAL A 151 7.96 12.12 -4.49
CA VAL A 151 9.12 11.22 -4.43
C VAL A 151 9.72 11.15 -5.82
N GLY A 152 10.93 11.70 -5.96
CA GLY A 152 11.55 11.92 -7.27
C GLY A 152 10.68 12.79 -8.18
N ASN A 153 10.29 12.23 -9.33
CA ASN A 153 9.40 12.88 -10.30
C ASN A 153 7.92 12.45 -10.17
N LYS A 154 7.59 11.61 -9.18
CA LYS A 154 6.23 11.07 -9.00
C LYS A 154 5.48 11.87 -7.94
N GLN A 155 4.20 12.13 -8.21
CA GLN A 155 3.29 12.69 -7.22
C GLN A 155 2.58 11.56 -6.50
N LEU A 156 2.52 11.69 -5.18
CA LEU A 156 1.88 10.75 -4.27
C LEU A 156 0.81 11.49 -3.46
N LYS A 157 -0.25 10.77 -3.09
CA LYS A 157 -1.21 11.23 -2.09
C LYS A 157 -1.44 10.13 -1.08
N LEU A 158 -1.26 10.45 0.18
CA LEU A 158 -1.77 9.67 1.29
C LEU A 158 -3.19 10.15 1.59
N VAL A 159 -4.14 9.23 1.55
CA VAL A 159 -5.54 9.49 1.91
C VAL A 159 -5.88 8.64 3.12
N ALA A 160 -6.21 9.28 4.23
CA ALA A 160 -6.67 8.61 5.44
C ALA A 160 -8.15 8.94 5.68
N LYS A 161 -8.96 7.88 5.75
CA LYS A 161 -10.36 7.93 6.15
C LYS A 161 -10.45 7.72 7.65
N VAL A 162 -10.93 8.74 8.35
CA VAL A 162 -11.06 8.71 9.82
C VAL A 162 -12.49 8.52 10.30
N THR A 163 -13.50 8.82 9.48
CA THR A 163 -14.92 8.56 9.82
C THR A 163 -15.51 7.39 9.06
N ALA A 164 -16.72 7.01 9.47
CA ALA A 164 -17.57 6.08 8.75
C ALA A 164 -17.72 6.48 7.27
N GLY A 165 -17.61 5.50 6.37
CA GLY A 165 -17.91 5.65 4.95
C GLY A 165 -17.07 4.81 3.99
N ASP A 166 -17.42 4.89 2.71
CA ASP A 166 -16.73 4.22 1.61
C ASP A 166 -15.49 5.03 1.18
N LEU A 167 -14.30 4.51 1.52
CA LEU A 167 -13.02 5.08 1.12
C LEU A 167 -12.94 5.29 -0.40
N TYR A 168 -13.46 4.37 -1.21
CA TYR A 168 -13.33 4.43 -2.66
C TYR A 168 -14.17 5.55 -3.27
N VAL A 169 -15.31 5.88 -2.66
CA VAL A 169 -16.11 7.06 -3.03
C VAL A 169 -15.42 8.35 -2.59
N GLN A 170 -14.70 8.35 -1.47
CA GLN A 170 -13.88 9.51 -1.10
C GLN A 170 -12.74 9.71 -2.11
N LEU A 171 -12.07 8.65 -2.56
CA LEU A 171 -11.04 8.73 -3.59
C LEU A 171 -11.60 9.33 -4.90
N SER A 172 -12.79 8.90 -5.35
CA SER A 172 -13.39 9.45 -6.58
C SER A 172 -13.65 10.95 -6.49
N ARG A 173 -14.03 11.45 -5.30
CA ARG A 173 -14.21 12.88 -5.03
C ARG A 173 -12.88 13.64 -4.97
N ILE A 174 -11.85 13.08 -4.32
CA ILE A 174 -10.51 13.69 -4.22
C ILE A 174 -9.87 13.85 -5.60
N PHE A 175 -9.98 12.83 -6.45
CA PHE A 175 -9.39 12.83 -7.78
C PHE A 175 -10.32 13.41 -8.86
N LYS A 176 -11.55 13.76 -8.49
CA LYS A 176 -12.57 14.32 -9.38
C LYS A 176 -12.75 13.46 -10.64
N SER A 177 -12.80 12.14 -10.44
CA SER A 177 -12.86 11.15 -11.52
C SER A 177 -13.62 9.92 -11.05
N ASP A 178 -14.31 9.29 -11.99
CA ASP A 178 -14.82 7.94 -11.83
C ASP A 178 -13.67 6.96 -11.56
N MET A 179 -13.90 5.98 -10.69
CA MET A 179 -12.91 5.00 -10.24
C MET A 179 -13.35 3.58 -10.58
N ALA A 180 -12.39 2.73 -10.93
CA ALA A 180 -12.54 1.28 -10.94
C ALA A 180 -11.82 0.72 -9.71
N ALA A 181 -12.54 0.04 -8.82
CA ALA A 181 -12.03 -0.44 -7.55
C ALA A 181 -12.06 -1.97 -7.48
N GLN A 182 -10.93 -2.58 -7.15
CA GLN A 182 -10.84 -4.00 -6.87
C GLN A 182 -10.62 -4.23 -5.37
N THR A 183 -11.39 -5.14 -4.80
CA THR A 183 -11.27 -5.60 -3.41
C THR A 183 -11.58 -7.10 -3.36
N TRP A 184 -11.29 -7.74 -2.23
CA TRP A 184 -11.46 -9.18 -2.10
C TRP A 184 -12.87 -9.64 -2.48
N GLY A 185 -12.97 -10.53 -3.48
CA GLY A 185 -14.25 -11.02 -4.01
C GLY A 185 -15.03 -11.90 -3.04
N ARG A 186 -14.35 -12.55 -2.08
CA ARG A 186 -14.96 -13.43 -1.08
C ARG A 186 -15.33 -12.72 0.22
N GLN A 187 -15.25 -11.39 0.25
CA GLN A 187 -15.65 -10.59 1.40
C GLN A 187 -17.17 -10.73 1.64
N THR A 188 -17.55 -11.04 2.87
CA THR A 188 -18.96 -11.05 3.29
C THR A 188 -19.52 -9.62 3.27
N ARG A 189 -20.78 -9.48 2.85
CA ARG A 189 -21.50 -8.19 2.74
C ARG A 189 -20.75 -7.14 1.91
N LYS A 190 -20.17 -7.60 0.80
CA LYS A 190 -19.51 -6.73 -0.16
C LYS A 190 -20.50 -5.74 -0.78
N ASP A 191 -20.08 -4.49 -0.89
CA ASP A 191 -20.92 -3.45 -1.42
C ASP A 191 -20.98 -3.49 -2.97
N LYS A 192 -22.09 -2.98 -3.51
CA LYS A 192 -22.32 -2.84 -4.95
C LYS A 192 -21.56 -1.63 -5.51
N SER A 193 -21.48 -1.54 -6.84
CA SER A 193 -20.92 -0.33 -7.49
C SER A 193 -21.68 0.93 -7.05
N TYR A 194 -20.94 2.00 -6.77
CA TYR A 194 -21.50 3.32 -6.44
C TYR A 194 -21.77 4.10 -7.72
N CYS A 195 -23.04 4.43 -7.98
CA CYS A 195 -23.44 5.04 -9.25
C CYS A 195 -24.53 6.10 -9.06
N GLU A 196 -24.33 6.99 -8.09
CA GLU A 196 -25.25 8.08 -7.82
C GLU A 196 -25.26 9.12 -8.95
N PRO A 197 -26.44 9.62 -9.38
CA PRO A 197 -26.53 10.69 -10.36
C PRO A 197 -25.74 11.93 -9.92
N ASN A 198 -25.10 12.60 -10.87
CA ASN A 198 -24.29 13.81 -10.65
C ASN A 198 -23.10 13.63 -9.69
N GLN A 199 -22.67 12.39 -9.44
CA GLN A 199 -21.47 12.08 -8.66
C GLN A 199 -20.52 11.18 -9.43
N HIS A 200 -19.24 11.19 -9.03
CA HIS A 200 -18.25 10.28 -9.58
C HIS A 200 -18.54 8.84 -9.18
N GLN A 201 -18.58 7.96 -10.18
CA GLN A 201 -18.92 6.56 -10.01
C GLN A 201 -17.74 5.75 -9.47
N VAL A 202 -18.03 4.70 -8.70
CA VAL A 202 -17.04 3.70 -8.28
C VAL A 202 -17.54 2.33 -8.71
N LYS A 203 -16.89 1.77 -9.73
CA LYS A 203 -17.28 0.46 -10.29
C LYS A 203 -16.40 -0.65 -9.72
N SER A 204 -17.03 -1.69 -9.18
CA SER A 204 -16.32 -2.85 -8.66
C SER A 204 -15.74 -3.68 -9.81
N VAL A 205 -14.43 -3.91 -9.79
CA VAL A 205 -13.72 -4.77 -10.73
C VAL A 205 -13.92 -6.23 -10.32
N ILE A 206 -14.39 -7.05 -11.27
CA ILE A 206 -14.62 -8.49 -11.06
C ILE A 206 -13.59 -9.36 -11.78
N GLU A 207 -12.92 -8.80 -12.80
CA GLU A 207 -11.84 -9.45 -13.54
C GLU A 207 -10.79 -8.42 -13.96
N VAL A 208 -9.52 -8.75 -13.73
CA VAL A 208 -8.37 -7.93 -14.08
C VAL A 208 -7.48 -8.69 -15.04
N LYS A 209 -6.91 -7.96 -16.00
CA LYS A 209 -5.85 -8.44 -16.88
C LYS A 209 -4.58 -7.67 -16.59
N THR A 210 -3.49 -8.40 -16.44
CA THR A 210 -2.14 -7.87 -16.31
C THR A 210 -1.24 -8.53 -17.35
N ASP A 211 0.04 -8.16 -17.37
CA ASP A 211 0.99 -8.83 -18.27
C ASP A 211 1.40 -10.21 -17.74
N LEU A 212 1.08 -10.56 -16.48
CA LEU A 212 1.33 -11.91 -15.97
C LEU A 212 0.25 -12.88 -16.41
N ASP A 213 -1.00 -12.50 -16.18
CA ASP A 213 -2.18 -13.33 -16.39
C ASP A 213 -3.45 -12.48 -16.23
N LYS A 214 -4.59 -13.15 -16.37
CA LYS A 214 -5.91 -12.67 -15.98
C LYS A 214 -6.47 -13.48 -14.82
N TRP A 215 -7.19 -12.84 -13.92
CA TRP A 215 -7.86 -13.53 -12.83
C TRP A 215 -9.08 -12.76 -12.35
N THR A 216 -9.93 -13.48 -11.64
CA THR A 216 -11.14 -12.90 -11.04
C THR A 216 -10.83 -12.39 -9.65
N TRP A 217 -11.60 -11.38 -9.24
CA TRP A 217 -11.61 -10.82 -7.88
C TRP A 217 -11.73 -11.85 -6.74
N CYS A 218 -12.22 -13.07 -6.98
CA CYS A 218 -12.32 -14.14 -5.98
C CYS A 218 -10.98 -14.82 -5.66
N SER A 219 -9.97 -14.63 -6.51
CA SER A 219 -8.60 -15.13 -6.34
C SER A 219 -7.61 -14.00 -6.09
N ASP A 220 -8.11 -12.83 -5.66
CA ASP A 220 -7.31 -11.64 -5.42
C ASP A 220 -7.70 -10.98 -4.10
N HIS A 221 -6.72 -10.80 -3.22
CA HIS A 221 -6.84 -10.12 -1.92
C HIS A 221 -6.39 -8.67 -1.98
N SER A 222 -5.83 -8.24 -3.11
CA SER A 222 -5.43 -6.87 -3.34
C SER A 222 -6.63 -5.93 -3.26
N LYS A 223 -6.32 -4.72 -2.83
CA LYS A 223 -7.25 -3.64 -2.59
C LYS A 223 -6.66 -2.44 -3.29
N TRP A 224 -7.22 -2.09 -4.42
CA TRP A 224 -6.70 -1.01 -5.23
C TRP A 224 -7.81 -0.34 -6.01
N ALA A 225 -7.56 0.89 -6.43
CA ALA A 225 -8.45 1.60 -7.32
C ALA A 225 -7.67 2.46 -8.32
N VAL A 226 -8.22 2.58 -9.53
CA VAL A 226 -7.66 3.41 -10.60
C VAL A 226 -8.70 4.38 -11.11
N THR A 227 -8.27 5.60 -11.45
CA THR A 227 -9.12 6.54 -12.18
C THR A 227 -9.41 6.00 -13.58
N THR A 228 -10.65 6.16 -14.03
CA THR A 228 -11.10 5.64 -15.34
C THR A 228 -10.90 6.64 -16.47
N ASP A 229 -10.82 7.94 -16.18
CA ASP A 229 -10.49 8.97 -17.17
C ASP A 229 -9.07 8.75 -17.72
N ASN A 230 -8.91 8.74 -19.04
CA ASN A 230 -7.63 8.49 -19.70
C ASN A 230 -6.59 9.59 -19.50
N ASN A 231 -6.98 10.80 -19.09
CA ASN A 231 -6.07 11.92 -18.80
C ASN A 231 -5.70 12.00 -17.31
N ILE A 232 -6.32 11.17 -16.48
CA ILE A 232 -6.10 11.12 -15.04
C ILE A 232 -5.51 9.75 -14.70
N HIS A 233 -4.26 9.74 -14.22
CA HIS A 233 -3.47 8.52 -14.05
C HIS A 233 -3.20 8.16 -12.58
N TRP A 234 -4.22 8.24 -11.73
CA TRP A 234 -4.06 7.86 -10.33
C TRP A 234 -4.32 6.37 -10.14
N THR A 235 -3.40 5.71 -9.42
CA THR A 235 -3.56 4.35 -8.88
C THR A 235 -3.38 4.41 -7.38
N CYS A 236 -4.34 3.87 -6.64
CA CYS A 236 -4.35 3.81 -5.18
C CYS A 236 -4.25 2.36 -4.72
N ILE A 237 -3.35 2.07 -3.78
CA ILE A 237 -3.32 0.83 -3.02
C ILE A 237 -3.92 1.14 -1.65
N ALA A 238 -4.96 0.39 -1.29
CA ALA A 238 -5.74 0.60 -0.07
C ALA A 238 -5.55 -0.55 0.92
N ASP A 239 -5.83 -0.29 2.19
CA ASP A 239 -5.82 -1.31 3.24
C ASP A 239 -7.22 -1.93 3.49
N MET A 240 -8.28 -1.27 3.03
CA MET A 240 -9.67 -1.65 3.28
C MET A 240 -10.35 -2.41 2.13
N ASN A 241 -11.08 -3.47 2.46
CA ASN A 241 -12.08 -4.01 1.54
C ASN A 241 -13.28 -3.06 1.45
N ARG A 242 -14.09 -3.19 0.39
CA ARG A 242 -15.28 -2.39 0.15
C ARG A 242 -16.53 -3.16 0.58
N ALA A 243 -16.88 -3.03 1.86
CA ALA A 243 -18.02 -3.69 2.49
C ALA A 243 -18.52 -2.83 3.64
N GLU A 244 -19.81 -2.86 3.95
CA GLU A 244 -20.44 -2.05 5.01
C GLU A 244 -19.73 -2.23 6.37
N THR A 245 -19.35 -3.46 6.70
CA THR A 245 -18.63 -3.78 7.95
C THR A 245 -17.22 -3.16 8.04
N GLN A 246 -16.66 -2.70 6.91
CA GLN A 246 -15.38 -2.00 6.87
C GLN A 246 -15.55 -0.48 6.93
N TYR A 247 -16.74 0.05 6.67
CA TYR A 247 -16.95 1.50 6.61
C TYR A 247 -16.76 2.18 7.95
N GLU A 248 -17.07 1.49 9.05
CA GLU A 248 -16.86 1.99 10.42
C GLU A 248 -15.40 1.97 10.89
N ARG A 249 -14.51 1.31 10.15
CA ARG A 249 -13.09 1.22 10.51
C ARG A 249 -12.33 2.41 9.93
N PRO A 250 -11.35 2.97 10.65
CA PRO A 250 -10.31 3.78 10.03
C PRO A 250 -9.55 2.97 8.98
N GLY A 251 -9.04 3.66 7.97
CA GLY A 251 -8.22 3.07 6.92
C GLY A 251 -7.89 4.10 5.86
N GLY A 252 -7.37 3.68 4.71
CA GLY A 252 -6.76 4.62 3.81
C GLY A 252 -6.15 4.01 2.56
N ALA A 253 -5.51 4.88 1.78
CA ALA A 253 -4.82 4.50 0.58
C ALA A 253 -3.58 5.36 0.32
N LEU A 254 -2.54 4.71 -0.19
CA LEU A 254 -1.42 5.38 -0.83
C LEU A 254 -1.68 5.41 -2.35
N CYS A 255 -1.72 6.61 -2.91
CA CYS A 255 -2.01 6.83 -4.32
C CYS A 255 -0.80 7.41 -5.03
N ILE A 256 -0.53 6.93 -6.25
CA ILE A 256 0.52 7.43 -7.15
C ILE A 256 -0.08 7.90 -8.47
N GLN A 257 0.41 9.05 -8.96
CA GLN A 257 0.10 9.53 -10.30
C GLN A 257 1.14 9.00 -11.28
N ASP A 258 0.78 7.93 -11.99
CA ASP A 258 1.67 7.25 -12.92
C ASP A 258 0.88 6.45 -13.97
N GLN A 259 1.14 6.74 -15.25
CA GLN A 259 0.44 6.11 -16.37
C GLN A 259 0.79 4.63 -16.51
N ASP A 260 2.04 4.24 -16.28
CA ASP A 260 2.51 2.85 -16.42
C ASP A 260 1.98 1.98 -15.28
N VAL A 261 1.93 2.53 -14.06
CA VAL A 261 1.31 1.87 -12.91
C VAL A 261 -0.18 1.65 -13.16
N LYS A 262 -0.91 2.66 -13.68
CA LYS A 262 -2.32 2.51 -14.05
C LYS A 262 -2.50 1.45 -15.15
N ALA A 263 -1.70 1.51 -16.21
CA ALA A 263 -1.78 0.58 -17.33
C ALA A 263 -1.45 -0.87 -16.94
N SER A 264 -0.73 -1.08 -15.84
CA SER A 264 -0.37 -2.41 -15.36
C SER A 264 -1.54 -3.26 -14.85
N ARG A 265 -2.69 -2.65 -14.54
CA ARG A 265 -3.89 -3.33 -14.03
C ARG A 265 -5.12 -2.91 -14.83
N LEU A 266 -5.39 -3.62 -15.92
CA LEU A 266 -6.51 -3.31 -16.80
C LEU A 266 -7.79 -3.97 -16.26
N PRO A 267 -8.80 -3.19 -15.83
CA PRO A 267 -10.10 -3.75 -15.49
C PRO A 267 -10.78 -4.21 -16.77
N ILE A 268 -10.92 -5.52 -16.95
CA ILE A 268 -11.57 -6.11 -18.13
C ILE A 268 -12.99 -6.61 -17.84
N GLY A 269 -13.35 -6.73 -16.57
CA GLY A 269 -14.71 -6.99 -16.11
C GLY A 269 -15.08 -6.08 -14.95
N GLN A 270 -16.27 -5.47 -15.01
CA GLN A 270 -16.85 -4.68 -13.93
C GLN A 270 -18.25 -5.21 -13.59
N SER A 271 -18.62 -5.15 -12.31
CA SER A 271 -19.97 -5.56 -11.88
C SER A 271 -21.02 -4.67 -12.53
N ARG A 272 -22.12 -5.27 -13.00
CA ARG A 272 -23.29 -4.51 -13.46
C ARG A 272 -23.96 -3.81 -12.28
N GLN A 273 -24.61 -2.69 -12.55
CA GLN A 273 -25.59 -2.13 -11.62
C GLN A 273 -26.76 -3.12 -11.54
N ASN A 274 -27.06 -3.59 -10.32
CA ASN A 274 -28.29 -4.31 -10.02
C ASN A 274 -29.18 -3.40 -9.19
#